data_AF-A0A1M6DS58-F1
#
_entry.id   AF-A0A1M6DS58-F1
#
_cell.length_a   1.000
_cell.length_b   1.000
_cell.length_c   1.000
_cell.angle_alpha   90.00
_cell.angle_beta   90.00
_cell.angle_gamma   90.00
#
_symmetry.space_group_name_H-M   'P 1'
#
loop_
_entity.id
_entity.type
_entity.pdbx_description
1 polymer ?
#
loop_
_entity_poly.entity_id
_entity_poly.type
_entity_poly.pdbx_seq_one_letter_code
_entity_poly.pdbx_strand_id
1 'polypeptide(L)'
;MAQFYDRMDDAAIWWFSQVHHANLRPLVEAALVPGTVIEGSALRPDLLAQAAARGAETVLLTAPEALLAARIRAGAADLPERWRVRAETFLRRTLRDRREALDAAARHGIVPVDVTDGGAMAALQARLGL
;
A
#
# COMPACT_ATOMS: atom_id res chain seq x y z
N MET A 1 -19.57 -1.88 11.94
CA MET A 1 -18.31 -2.33 11.31
C MET A 1 -17.16 -2.49 12.31
N ALA A 2 -16.89 -1.53 13.20
CA ALA A 2 -15.75 -1.61 14.13
C ALA A 2 -15.79 -2.81 15.11
N GLN A 3 -16.96 -3.16 15.65
CA GLN A 3 -17.14 -4.32 16.57
C GLN A 3 -16.83 -5.70 15.94
N PHE A 4 -16.79 -5.81 14.61
CA PHE A 4 -16.46 -7.05 13.93
C PHE A 4 -14.94 -7.29 13.94
N TYR A 5 -14.15 -6.24 13.74
CA TYR A 5 -12.69 -6.28 13.75
C TYR A 5 -12.11 -6.45 15.16
N ASP A 6 -12.79 -5.95 16.19
CA ASP A 6 -12.33 -6.07 17.59
C ASP A 6 -12.29 -7.54 18.09
N ARG A 7 -12.92 -8.49 17.36
CA ARG A 7 -12.97 -9.92 17.71
C ARG A 7 -12.07 -10.81 16.85
N MET A 8 -11.41 -10.23 15.85
CA MET A 8 -10.57 -10.96 14.91
C MET A 8 -9.10 -10.81 15.30
N ASP A 9 -8.33 -11.87 15.19
CA ASP A 9 -6.88 -11.76 15.30
C ASP A 9 -6.28 -11.02 14.10
N ASP A 10 -5.05 -10.54 14.26
CA ASP A 10 -4.35 -9.77 13.22
C ASP A 10 -4.22 -10.55 11.89
N ALA A 11 -4.14 -11.88 11.94
CA ALA A 11 -4.02 -12.72 10.75
C ALA A 11 -5.34 -12.78 9.96
N ALA A 12 -6.47 -12.89 10.66
CA ALA A 12 -7.80 -12.87 10.07
C ALA A 12 -8.14 -11.49 9.50
N ILE A 13 -7.78 -10.40 10.20
CA ILE A 13 -7.93 -9.03 9.70
C ILE A 13 -7.10 -8.83 8.43
N TRP A 14 -5.85 -9.30 8.44
CA TRP A 14 -4.98 -9.23 7.26
C TRP A 14 -5.56 -10.02 6.09
N TRP A 15 -5.98 -11.27 6.31
CA TRP A 15 -6.61 -12.10 5.29
C TRP A 15 -7.85 -11.43 4.70
N PHE A 16 -8.71 -10.84 5.54
CA PHE A 16 -9.88 -10.10 5.07
C PHE A 16 -9.48 -8.92 4.17
N SER A 17 -8.42 -8.20 4.52
CA SER A 17 -7.86 -7.13 3.67
C SER A 17 -7.43 -7.65 2.30
N GLN A 18 -6.80 -8.84 2.25
CA GLN A 18 -6.37 -9.45 0.99
C GLN A 18 -7.55 -9.83 0.11
N VAL A 19 -8.59 -10.43 0.69
CA VAL A 19 -9.84 -10.76 -0.03
C VAL A 19 -10.53 -9.48 -0.51
N HIS A 20 -10.60 -8.46 0.34
CA HIS A 20 -11.17 -7.17 -0.05
C HIS A 20 -10.42 -6.56 -1.24
N HIS A 21 -9.09 -6.53 -1.21
CA HIS A 21 -8.28 -6.05 -2.33
C HIS A 21 -8.49 -6.88 -3.61
N ALA A 22 -8.58 -8.21 -3.49
CA ALA A 22 -8.88 -9.08 -4.62
C ALA A 22 -10.25 -8.77 -5.24
N ASN A 23 -11.27 -8.51 -4.42
CA ASN A 23 -12.61 -8.15 -4.88
C ASN A 23 -12.67 -6.76 -5.53
N LEU A 24 -11.76 -5.84 -5.19
CA LEU A 24 -11.66 -4.53 -5.83
C LEU A 24 -10.98 -4.59 -7.21
N ARG A 25 -10.27 -5.68 -7.53
CA ARG A 25 -9.49 -5.80 -8.78
C ARG A 25 -10.29 -5.48 -10.04
N PRO A 26 -11.50 -6.04 -10.26
CA PRO A 26 -12.25 -5.74 -11.49
C PRO A 26 -12.60 -4.25 -11.62
N LEU A 27 -12.84 -3.56 -10.50
CA LEU A 27 -13.14 -2.13 -10.49
C LEU A 27 -11.89 -1.30 -10.85
N VAL A 28 -10.73 -1.65 -10.30
CA VAL A 28 -9.47 -1.01 -10.67
C VAL A 28 -9.18 -1.22 -12.15
N GLU A 29 -9.31 -2.45 -12.64
CA GLU A 29 -9.05 -2.79 -14.05
C GLU A 29 -9.98 -2.05 -15.03
N ALA A 30 -11.24 -1.84 -14.64
CA ALA A 30 -12.21 -1.05 -15.41
C ALA A 30 -11.90 0.46 -15.37
N ALA A 31 -11.27 0.94 -14.30
CA ALA A 31 -10.88 2.34 -14.13
C ALA A 31 -9.53 2.69 -14.80
N LEU A 32 -8.78 1.70 -15.30
CA LEU A 32 -7.54 1.91 -16.06
C LEU A 32 -7.82 2.48 -17.46
N VAL A 33 -8.20 3.76 -17.50
CA VAL A 33 -8.38 4.54 -18.72
C VAL A 33 -7.29 5.62 -18.83
N PRO A 34 -6.93 6.06 -20.05
CA PRO A 34 -5.90 7.09 -20.24
C PRO A 34 -6.21 8.38 -19.46
N GLY A 35 -5.19 8.95 -18.80
CA GLY A 35 -5.30 10.18 -18.03
C GLY A 35 -5.77 10.02 -16.58
N THR A 36 -6.01 8.78 -16.11
CA THR A 36 -6.40 8.52 -14.73
C THR A 36 -5.20 8.12 -13.87
N VAL A 37 -5.14 8.65 -12.64
CA VAL A 37 -4.24 8.17 -11.58
C VAL A 37 -5.07 7.39 -10.58
N ILE A 38 -4.70 6.14 -10.33
CA ILE A 38 -5.29 5.30 -9.29
C ILE A 38 -4.25 5.08 -8.21
N GLU A 39 -4.63 5.31 -6.96
CA GLU A 39 -3.77 5.12 -5.79
C GLU A 39 -4.44 4.24 -4.73
N GLY A 40 -3.63 3.58 -3.91
CA GLY A 40 -4.10 2.86 -2.72
C GLY A 40 -3.46 1.50 -2.49
N SER A 41 -3.61 0.97 -1.28
CA SER A 41 -3.02 -0.31 -0.84
C SER A 41 -3.57 -1.55 -1.55
N ALA A 42 -4.71 -1.42 -2.24
CA ALA A 42 -5.30 -2.49 -3.04
C ALA A 42 -4.53 -2.74 -4.36
N LEU A 43 -3.71 -1.77 -4.80
CA LEU A 43 -2.85 -1.87 -5.99
C LEU A 43 -1.62 -2.74 -5.72
N ARG A 44 -1.86 -4.02 -5.46
CA ARG A 44 -0.78 -4.97 -5.17
C ARG A 44 0.14 -5.15 -6.39
N PRO A 45 1.42 -5.52 -6.20
CA PRO A 45 2.37 -5.66 -7.29
C PRO A 45 1.93 -6.59 -8.42
N ASP A 46 1.17 -7.65 -8.13
CA ASP A 46 0.59 -8.51 -9.18
C ASP A 46 -0.35 -7.74 -10.11
N LEU A 47 -1.14 -6.81 -9.56
CA LEU A 47 -2.03 -5.95 -10.33
C LEU A 47 -1.24 -4.86 -11.07
N LEU A 48 -0.19 -4.31 -10.44
CA LEU A 48 0.70 -3.37 -11.11
C LEU A 48 1.36 -4.02 -12.33
N ALA A 49 1.87 -5.25 -12.21
CA ALA A 49 2.46 -5.98 -13.33
C ALA A 49 1.47 -6.16 -14.49
N GLN A 50 0.20 -6.50 -14.18
CA GLN A 50 -0.86 -6.62 -15.17
C GLN A 50 -1.21 -5.27 -15.82
N ALA A 51 -1.28 -4.20 -15.03
CA ALA A 51 -1.54 -2.84 -15.54
C ALA A 51 -0.39 -2.37 -16.44
N ALA A 52 0.87 -2.63 -16.05
CA ALA A 52 2.06 -2.33 -16.85
C ALA A 52 2.05 -3.07 -18.19
N ALA A 53 1.65 -4.35 -18.21
CA ALA A 53 1.47 -5.12 -19.45
C ALA A 53 0.40 -4.54 -20.39
N ARG A 54 -0.53 -3.73 -19.85
CA ARG A 54 -1.57 -3.01 -20.60
C ARG A 54 -1.15 -1.58 -20.97
N GLY A 55 0.11 -1.20 -20.72
CA GLY A 55 0.67 0.11 -21.06
C GLY A 55 0.43 1.19 -20.00
N ALA A 56 -0.05 0.84 -18.80
CA ALA A 56 -0.16 1.79 -17.70
C ALA A 56 1.21 2.03 -17.06
N GLU A 57 1.50 3.28 -16.72
CA GLU A 57 2.66 3.61 -15.91
C GLU A 57 2.40 3.16 -14.46
N THR A 58 3.31 2.38 -13.90
CA THR A 58 3.14 1.85 -12.54
C THR A 58 4.28 2.29 -11.63
N VAL A 59 3.92 2.52 -10.37
CA VAL A 59 4.84 3.00 -9.33
C VAL A 59 4.50 2.29 -8.04
N LEU A 60 5.50 1.67 -7.43
CA LEU A 60 5.41 1.15 -6.07
C LEU A 60 6.27 2.04 -5.16
N LEU A 61 5.64 2.84 -4.32
CA LEU A 61 6.34 3.65 -3.32
C LEU A 61 6.58 2.81 -2.06
N THR A 62 7.76 2.96 -1.48
CA THR A 62 8.12 2.35 -0.19
C THR A 62 8.84 3.35 0.70
N ALA A 63 8.96 3.01 1.98
CA ALA A 63 9.69 3.76 2.97
C ALA A 63 10.31 2.80 4.01
N PRO A 64 11.32 3.24 4.76
CA PRO A 64 11.83 2.49 5.91
C PRO A 64 10.73 2.20 6.95
N GLU A 65 10.74 1.00 7.54
CA GLU A 65 9.74 0.59 8.54
C GLU A 65 9.69 1.56 9.72
N ALA A 66 10.84 2.06 10.17
CA ALA A 66 10.94 3.04 11.25
C ALA A 66 10.21 4.36 10.92
N LEU A 67 10.32 4.84 9.67
CA LEU A 67 9.64 6.06 9.22
C LEU A 67 8.12 5.85 9.17
N LEU A 68 7.67 4.70 8.66
CA LEU A 68 6.25 4.36 8.64
C LEU A 68 5.67 4.27 10.06
N ALA A 69 6.37 3.60 10.96
CA ALA A 69 5.97 3.50 12.37
C ALA A 69 5.88 4.87 13.04
N ALA A 70 6.89 5.73 12.83
CA ALA A 70 6.89 7.08 13.37
C ALA A 70 5.70 7.91 12.85
N ARG A 71 5.43 7.86 11.53
CA ARG A 71 4.31 8.60 10.92
C ARG A 71 2.95 8.10 11.40
N ILE A 72 2.75 6.79 11.49
CA ILE A 72 1.49 6.21 11.97
C ILE A 72 1.24 6.58 13.44
N ARG A 73 2.27 6.49 14.29
CA ARG A 73 2.16 6.87 15.70
C ARG A 73 1.92 8.37 15.88
N ALA A 74 2.61 9.21 15.11
CA ALA A 74 2.39 10.65 15.12
C ALA A 74 0.95 11.00 14.72
N GLY A 75 0.41 10.40 13.66
CA GLY A 75 -0.97 10.60 13.25
C GLY A 75 -2.01 10.08 14.25
N ALA A 76 -1.61 9.19 15.15
CA ALA A 76 -2.46 8.67 16.22
C ALA A 76 -2.31 9.40 17.56
N ALA A 77 -1.31 10.29 17.70
CA ALA A 77 -0.93 10.87 18.99
C ALA A 77 -2.08 11.62 19.67
N ASP A 78 -2.85 12.38 18.89
CA ASP A 78 -3.98 13.19 19.38
C ASP A 78 -5.31 12.43 19.41
N LEU A 79 -5.30 11.13 19.09
CA LEU A 79 -6.50 10.32 19.10
C LEU A 79 -6.84 9.80 20.51
N PRO A 80 -8.14 9.60 20.83
CA PRO A 80 -8.56 8.91 22.04
C PRO A 80 -7.89 7.54 22.21
N GLU A 81 -7.69 7.09 23.45
CA GLU A 81 -6.99 5.83 23.80
C GLU A 81 -7.43 4.63 22.95
N ARG A 82 -8.75 4.45 22.78
CA ARG A 82 -9.34 3.38 21.96
C ARG A 82 -8.85 3.35 20.50
N TRP A 83 -8.46 4.50 19.97
CA TRP A 83 -7.95 4.66 18.61
C TRP A 83 -6.42 4.54 18.55
N ARG A 84 -5.71 4.91 19.62
CA ARG A 84 -4.26 4.67 19.75
C ARG A 84 -3.93 3.17 19.76
N VAL A 85 -4.71 2.36 20.48
CA VAL A 85 -4.58 0.88 20.43
C VAL A 85 -4.80 0.35 19.01
N ARG A 86 -5.77 0.91 18.27
CA ARG A 86 -6.03 0.53 16.88
C ARG A 86 -4.91 0.96 15.93
N ALA A 87 -4.18 2.03 16.24
CA ALA A 87 -3.03 2.47 15.45
C ALA A 87 -1.89 1.45 15.48
N GLU A 88 -1.64 0.79 16.61
CA GLU A 88 -0.64 -0.30 16.67
C GLU A 88 -1.09 -1.52 15.87
N THR A 89 -2.37 -1.88 15.89
CA THR A 89 -2.91 -2.94 15.02
C THR A 89 -2.80 -2.56 13.54
N PHE A 90 -3.11 -1.31 13.19
CA PHE A 90 -2.92 -0.77 11.86
C PHE A 90 -1.44 -0.84 11.44
N LEU A 91 -0.52 -0.45 12.31
CA LEU A 91 0.92 -0.51 12.07
C LEU A 91 1.38 -1.93 11.76
N ARG A 92 1.02 -2.92 12.59
CA ARG A 92 1.40 -4.32 12.36
C ARG A 92 0.92 -4.81 11.00
N ARG A 93 -0.32 -4.47 10.62
CA ARG A 93 -0.87 -4.80 9.30
C ARG A 93 -0.10 -4.11 8.18
N THR A 94 0.16 -2.81 8.29
CA THR A 94 0.90 -2.04 7.29
C THR A 94 2.31 -2.59 7.06
N LEU A 95 3.01 -2.96 8.13
CA LEU A 95 4.35 -3.55 8.02
C LEU A 95 4.32 -4.93 7.35
N ARG A 96 3.31 -5.75 7.66
CA ARG A 96 3.10 -7.02 6.97
C ARG A 96 2.78 -6.82 5.49
N ASP A 97 1.84 -5.93 5.17
CA ASP A 97 1.47 -5.61 3.79
C ASP A 97 2.65 -5.08 2.98
N ARG A 98 3.49 -4.24 3.59
CA ARG A 98 4.72 -3.74 2.98
C ARG A 98 5.66 -4.89 2.60
N ARG A 99 5.95 -5.81 3.53
CA ARG A 99 6.86 -6.94 3.26
C ARG A 99 6.34 -7.80 2.10
N GLU A 100 5.06 -8.13 2.13
CA GLU A 100 4.38 -8.89 1.09
C GLU A 100 4.38 -8.17 -0.28
N ALA A 101 4.23 -6.84 -0.28
CA ALA A 101 4.34 -6.04 -1.48
C ALA A 101 5.78 -6.01 -2.01
N LEU A 102 6.80 -5.94 -1.16
CA LEU A 102 8.19 -5.98 -1.61
C LEU A 102 8.56 -7.36 -2.19
N ASP A 103 8.11 -8.44 -1.55
CA ASP A 103 8.33 -9.81 -2.04
C ASP A 103 7.61 -10.06 -3.38
N ALA A 104 6.36 -9.56 -3.52
CA ALA A 104 5.65 -9.62 -4.79
C ALA A 104 6.30 -8.75 -5.87
N ALA A 105 6.77 -7.55 -5.52
CA ALA A 105 7.47 -6.67 -6.45
C ALA A 105 8.73 -7.32 -7.01
N ALA A 106 9.54 -7.96 -6.15
CA ALA A 106 10.72 -8.71 -6.56
C ALA A 106 10.38 -9.84 -7.57
N ARG A 107 9.29 -10.59 -7.33
CA ARG A 107 8.83 -11.65 -8.24
C ARG A 107 8.41 -11.14 -9.62
N HIS A 108 7.91 -9.91 -9.70
CA HIS A 108 7.45 -9.29 -10.94
C HIS A 108 8.47 -8.33 -11.57
N GLY A 109 9.69 -8.25 -11.01
CA GLY A 109 10.72 -7.32 -11.49
C GLY A 109 10.37 -5.83 -11.31
N ILE A 110 9.42 -5.52 -10.41
CA ILE A 110 9.05 -4.14 -10.08
C ILE A 110 10.07 -3.60 -9.10
N VAL A 111 10.70 -2.47 -9.44
CA VAL A 111 11.64 -1.77 -8.56
C VAL A 111 10.86 -0.78 -7.69
N PRO A 112 10.78 -0.98 -6.36
CA PRO A 112 10.15 -0.02 -5.46
C PRO A 112 10.97 1.27 -5.40
N VAL A 113 10.29 2.42 -5.30
CA VAL A 113 10.91 3.73 -5.12
C VAL A 113 10.87 4.08 -3.64
N ASP A 114 12.04 4.21 -3.00
CA ASP A 114 12.13 4.70 -1.62
C ASP A 114 11.88 6.22 -1.59
N VAL A 115 10.82 6.62 -0.90
CA VAL A 115 10.42 8.04 -0.79
C VAL A 115 11.40 8.90 0.02
N THR A 116 12.35 8.27 0.71
CA THR A 116 13.42 8.96 1.44
C THR A 116 14.66 9.19 0.59
N ASP A 117 14.77 8.53 -0.56
CA ASP A 117 15.84 8.75 -1.52
C ASP A 117 15.43 9.88 -2.47
N GLY A 118 15.99 11.08 -2.23
CA GLY A 118 15.73 12.25 -3.05
C GLY A 118 16.14 12.08 -4.52
N GLY A 119 17.17 11.28 -4.81
CA GLY A 119 17.59 10.97 -6.18
C GLY A 119 16.59 10.08 -6.88
N ALA A 120 16.10 9.04 -6.20
CA ALA A 120 15.06 8.15 -6.72
C ALA A 120 13.74 8.91 -6.97
N MET A 121 13.37 9.84 -6.08
CA MET A 121 12.18 10.68 -6.25
C MET A 121 12.32 11.67 -7.41
N ALA A 122 13.49 12.32 -7.57
CA ALA A 122 13.73 13.20 -8.70
C ALA A 122 13.68 12.44 -10.04
N ALA A 123 14.25 11.24 -10.09
CA ALA A 123 14.16 10.37 -11.26
C ALA A 123 12.71 9.93 -11.56
N LEU A 124 11.92 9.66 -10.53
CA LEU A 124 10.49 9.36 -10.66
C LEU A 124 9.71 10.56 -11.23
N GLN A 125 9.93 11.77 -10.72
CA GLN A 125 9.27 12.98 -11.22
C GLN A 125 9.59 13.21 -12.70
N ALA A 126 10.87 13.13 -13.08
CA ALA A 126 11.29 13.25 -14.47
C ALA A 126 10.65 12.19 -15.37
N ARG A 127 10.55 10.93 -14.91
CA ARG A 127 9.87 9.83 -15.63
C ARG A 127 8.38 10.11 -15.85
N LEU A 128 7.70 10.67 -14.86
CA LEU A 128 6.26 10.96 -14.90
C LEU A 128 5.92 12.30 -15.58
N GLY A 129 6.92 13.12 -15.90
CA GLY A 129 6.70 14.47 -16.43
C GLY A 129 6.10 15.45 -15.41
N LEU A 130 6.43 15.26 -14.12
CA LEU A 130 5.98 16.08 -12.99
C LEU A 130 7.06 17.04 -12.50
#